data_AF-A0A410Q8I9-F1
#
_entry.id   AF-A0A410Q8I9-F1
#
_cell.length_a   1.000
_cell.length_b   1.000
_cell.length_c   1.000
_cell.angle_alpha   90.00
_cell.angle_beta   90.00
_cell.angle_gamma   90.00
#
_symmetry.space_group_name_H-M   'P 1'
#
loop_
_entity.id
_entity.type
_entity.pdbx_description
1 polymer ?
#
loop_
_entity_poly.entity_id
_entity_poly.type
_entity_poly.pdbx_seq_one_letter_code
_entity_poly.pdbx_strand_id
1 'polypeptide(L)'
;MDIADFKYLDILKKPSDYFDEIGCMKTPIGYWEAIIDKIMNIIKTETFWSIIDEHIDETENFETNKPFNLLVLADKLKNTFIPILDKDSPEKLACQRVAAKIHEMKQR
;
A
#
# COMPACT_ATOMS: atom_id res chain seq x y z
N MET A 1 -12.26 -11.38 -13.54
CA MET A 1 -11.85 -11.01 -12.18
C MET A 1 -10.38 -10.67 -12.31
N ASP A 2 -10.05 -9.39 -12.40
CA ASP A 2 -8.66 -8.98 -12.50
C ASP A 2 -8.03 -9.13 -11.10
N ILE A 3 -6.86 -9.76 -11.02
CA ILE A 3 -6.18 -10.03 -9.75
C ILE A 3 -5.72 -8.70 -9.08
N ALA A 4 -5.79 -7.59 -9.82
CA ALA A 4 -5.29 -6.27 -9.44
C ALA A 4 -6.37 -5.25 -9.02
N ASP A 5 -7.58 -5.64 -8.60
CA ASP A 5 -8.64 -4.64 -8.32
C ASP A 5 -8.41 -3.74 -7.08
N PHE A 6 -7.33 -3.93 -6.30
CA PHE A 6 -6.90 -3.13 -5.11
C PHE A 6 -7.97 -2.78 -4.05
N LYS A 7 -9.21 -3.20 -4.23
CA LYS A 7 -10.40 -2.90 -3.42
C LYS A 7 -10.29 -3.32 -1.96
N TYR A 8 -9.35 -4.20 -1.64
CA TYR A 8 -9.11 -4.67 -0.28
C TYR A 8 -8.05 -3.85 0.46
N LEU A 9 -7.40 -2.88 -0.19
CA LEU A 9 -6.47 -1.97 0.49
C LEU A 9 -7.20 -1.05 1.48
N ASP A 10 -8.46 -0.70 1.21
CA ASP A 10 -9.29 0.11 2.11
C ASP A 10 -9.55 -0.60 3.45
N ILE A 11 -9.64 -1.93 3.42
CA ILE A 11 -9.73 -2.76 4.64
C ILE A 11 -8.50 -2.54 5.52
N LEU A 12 -7.31 -2.50 4.93
CA LEU A 12 -6.06 -2.28 5.68
C LEU A 12 -5.97 -0.85 6.21
N LYS A 13 -6.47 0.12 5.44
CA LYS A 13 -6.43 1.54 5.79
C LYS A 13 -7.32 1.88 6.99
N LYS A 14 -8.55 1.35 7.02
CA LYS A 14 -9.52 1.61 8.09
C LYS A 14 -10.36 0.37 8.35
N PRO A 15 -9.80 -0.65 9.03
CA PRO A 15 -10.47 -1.92 9.28
C PRO A 15 -11.83 -1.79 9.97
N SER A 16 -11.98 -0.75 10.79
CA SER A 16 -13.20 -0.46 11.53
C SER A 16 -14.42 -0.21 10.64
N ASP A 17 -14.21 0.29 9.43
CA ASP A 17 -15.30 0.57 8.49
C ASP A 17 -15.88 -0.72 7.87
N TYR A 18 -15.23 -1.85 8.08
CA TYR A 18 -15.58 -3.16 7.53
C TYR A 18 -15.87 -4.21 8.61
N PHE A 19 -16.12 -3.78 9.85
CA PHE A 19 -16.30 -4.72 10.97
C PHE A 19 -17.50 -5.63 10.82
N ASP A 20 -18.55 -5.22 10.11
CA ASP A 20 -19.73 -6.06 9.87
C ASP A 20 -19.42 -7.16 8.84
N GLU A 21 -18.71 -6.79 7.77
CA GLU A 21 -18.27 -7.70 6.70
C GLU A 21 -17.21 -8.70 7.20
N ILE A 22 -16.23 -8.22 7.96
CA ILE A 22 -15.19 -9.04 8.59
C ILE A 22 -15.78 -9.85 9.74
N GLY A 23 -16.80 -9.31 10.42
CA GLY A 23 -17.50 -9.92 11.54
C GLY A 23 -18.11 -11.28 11.21
N CYS A 24 -18.60 -11.45 9.98
CA CYS A 24 -19.11 -12.73 9.47
C CYS A 24 -18.01 -13.80 9.31
N MET A 25 -16.75 -13.37 9.22
CA MET A 25 -15.57 -14.23 9.11
C MET A 25 -14.75 -14.26 10.40
N LYS A 26 -15.23 -13.65 11.50
CA LYS A 26 -14.55 -13.67 12.80
C LYS A 26 -14.38 -15.11 13.26
N THR A 27 -13.13 -15.52 13.38
CA THR A 27 -12.79 -16.75 14.07
C THR A 27 -12.67 -16.44 15.57
N PRO A 28 -12.92 -17.41 16.46
CA PRO A 28 -12.72 -17.23 17.91
C PRO A 28 -11.32 -16.76 18.31
N ILE A 29 -10.35 -16.89 17.42
CA ILE A 29 -8.94 -16.53 17.61
C ILE A 29 -8.57 -15.15 17.03
N GLY A 30 -9.51 -14.37 16.50
CA GLY A 30 -9.22 -13.04 15.94
C GLY A 30 -8.28 -13.07 14.72
N TYR A 31 -8.42 -14.10 13.88
CA TYR A 31 -7.51 -14.36 12.77
C TYR A 31 -7.37 -13.18 11.80
N TRP A 32 -8.46 -12.46 11.51
CA TRP A 32 -8.45 -11.33 10.59
C TRP A 32 -7.78 -10.10 11.17
N GLU A 33 -8.07 -9.79 12.44
CA GLU A 33 -7.41 -8.72 13.17
C GLU A 33 -5.90 -8.96 13.20
N ALA A 34 -5.47 -10.20 13.50
CA ALA A 34 -4.05 -10.57 13.49
C ALA A 34 -3.39 -10.44 12.11
N ILE A 35 -4.10 -10.77 11.02
CA ILE A 35 -3.58 -10.59 9.65
C ILE A 35 -3.44 -9.12 9.30
N ILE A 36 -4.47 -8.33 9.58
CA ILE A 36 -4.48 -6.90 9.30
C ILE A 36 -3.34 -6.22 10.08
N ASP A 37 -3.21 -6.53 11.37
CA ASP A 37 -2.13 -6.01 12.21
C ASP A 37 -0.76 -6.40 11.67
N LYS A 38 -0.58 -7.67 11.27
CA LYS A 38 0.69 -8.15 10.70
C LYS A 38 1.06 -7.39 9.42
N ILE A 39 0.11 -7.20 8.51
CA ILE A 39 0.34 -6.48 7.25
C ILE A 39 0.62 -5.00 7.52
N MET A 40 -0.17 -4.37 8.39
CA MET A 40 -0.01 -2.98 8.76
C MET A 40 1.31 -2.70 9.47
N ASN A 41 1.78 -3.63 10.30
CA ASN A 41 3.09 -3.55 10.93
C ASN A 41 4.24 -3.62 9.93
N ILE A 42 4.05 -4.20 8.74
CA ILE A 42 5.03 -4.16 7.65
C ILE A 42 4.96 -2.81 6.92
N ILE A 43 3.74 -2.38 6.55
CA ILE A 43 3.50 -1.12 5.82
C ILE A 43 3.97 0.10 6.62
N LYS A 44 3.86 0.05 7.96
CA LYS A 44 4.32 1.11 8.88
C LYS A 44 5.81 1.02 9.22
N THR A 45 6.62 0.38 8.37
CA THR A 45 8.09 0.41 8.50
C THR A 45 8.71 1.28 7.41
N GLU A 46 9.80 1.96 7.75
CA GLU A 46 10.62 2.65 6.75
C GLU A 46 11.16 1.66 5.71
N THR A 47 11.61 0.49 6.18
CA THR A 47 12.19 -0.57 5.32
C THR A 47 11.28 -0.96 4.17
N PHE A 48 9.98 -1.12 4.42
CA PHE A 48 9.03 -1.46 3.36
C PHE A 48 9.03 -0.41 2.23
N TRP A 49 8.97 0.87 2.58
CA TRP A 49 8.95 1.95 1.60
C TRP A 49 10.29 2.16 0.92
N SER A 50 11.40 2.01 1.66
CA SER A 50 12.75 2.08 1.07
C SER A 50 12.99 0.96 0.05
N ILE A 51 12.51 -0.26 0.32
CA ILE A 51 12.59 -1.36 -0.66
C ILE A 51 11.82 -1.00 -1.94
N ILE A 52 10.61 -0.45 -1.81
CA ILE A 52 9.83 0.00 -2.99
C ILE A 52 10.61 1.08 -3.75
N ASP A 53 11.12 2.09 -3.03
CA ASP A 53 11.88 3.21 -3.59
C ASP A 53 13.12 2.76 -4.37
N GLU A 54 13.83 1.75 -3.86
CA GLU A 54 15.02 1.16 -4.50
C GLU A 54 14.70 0.36 -5.76
N HIS A 55 13.52 -0.25 -5.85
CA HIS A 55 13.11 -1.10 -6.97
C HIS A 55 12.33 -0.35 -8.06
N ILE A 56 12.02 0.93 -7.86
CA ILE A 56 11.47 1.78 -8.91
C ILE A 56 12.59 2.11 -9.91
N ASP A 57 12.51 1.52 -11.10
CA ASP A 57 13.33 1.93 -12.24
C ASP A 57 12.74 3.19 -12.87
N GLU A 58 13.36 4.33 -12.62
CA GLU A 58 12.92 5.61 -13.16
C GLU A 58 13.01 5.69 -14.69
N THR A 59 13.67 4.74 -15.36
CA THR A 59 13.72 4.69 -16.83
C THR A 59 12.53 3.95 -17.45
N GLU A 60 11.75 3.22 -16.65
CA GLU A 60 10.59 2.48 -17.12
C GLU A 60 9.39 3.43 -17.38
N ASN A 61 8.62 3.15 -18.44
CA ASN A 61 7.39 3.89 -18.71
C ASN A 61 6.26 3.44 -17.77
N PHE A 62 5.44 4.40 -17.33
CA PHE A 62 4.28 4.09 -16.50
C PHE A 62 3.16 3.45 -17.33
N GLU A 63 3.09 2.11 -17.35
CA GLU A 63 2.10 1.35 -18.13
C GLU A 63 1.07 0.62 -17.25
N THR A 64 -0.19 1.04 -17.30
CA THR A 64 -1.27 0.46 -16.47
C THR A 64 -1.71 -0.94 -16.88
N ASN A 65 -1.43 -1.36 -18.11
CA ASN A 65 -1.94 -2.60 -18.68
C ASN A 65 -0.95 -3.78 -18.56
N LYS A 66 0.23 -3.55 -17.99
CA LYS A 66 1.25 -4.57 -17.80
C LYS A 66 0.91 -5.43 -16.57
N PRO A 67 0.82 -6.76 -16.70
CA PRO A 67 0.59 -7.63 -15.56
C PRO A 67 1.74 -7.51 -14.56
N PHE A 68 1.41 -7.38 -13.27
CA PHE A 68 2.38 -7.23 -12.17
C PHE A 68 3.30 -6.00 -12.30
N ASN A 69 2.76 -4.84 -12.69
CA ASN A 69 3.51 -3.60 -12.73
C ASN A 69 3.77 -3.02 -11.32
N LEU A 70 5.05 -3.00 -10.91
CA LEU A 70 5.49 -2.43 -9.63
C LEU A 70 5.13 -0.93 -9.51
N LEU A 71 5.21 -0.15 -10.57
CA LEU A 71 4.87 1.28 -10.56
C LEU A 71 3.39 1.51 -10.25
N VAL A 72 2.52 0.68 -10.84
CA VAL A 72 1.07 0.71 -10.58
C VAL A 72 0.78 0.30 -9.14
N LEU A 73 1.44 -0.77 -8.66
CA LEU A 73 1.33 -1.22 -7.27
C LEU A 73 1.79 -0.12 -6.31
N ALA A 74 2.98 0.44 -6.52
CA ALA A 74 3.56 1.48 -5.68
C ALA A 74 2.68 2.74 -5.66
N ASP A 75 2.09 3.13 -6.80
CA ASP A 75 1.17 4.27 -6.88
C ASP A 75 -0.09 4.03 -6.05
N LYS A 76 -0.65 2.83 -6.12
CA LYS A 76 -1.85 2.46 -5.35
C LYS A 76 -1.55 2.41 -3.85
N LEU A 77 -0.44 1.77 -3.46
CA LEU A 77 -0.02 1.68 -2.06
C LEU A 77 0.24 3.07 -1.47
N LYS A 78 1.05 3.91 -2.14
CA LYS A 78 1.38 5.24 -1.60
C LYS A 78 0.14 6.12 -1.46
N ASN A 79 -0.78 6.11 -2.43
CA ASN A 79 -2.01 6.90 -2.34
C ASN A 79 -2.93 6.43 -1.20
N THR A 80 -2.95 5.12 -0.94
CA THR A 80 -3.76 4.53 0.13
C THR A 80 -3.21 4.89 1.51
N PHE A 81 -1.89 4.72 1.70
CA PHE A 81 -1.29 4.67 3.04
C PHE A 81 -0.66 5.98 3.49
N ILE A 82 -0.22 6.86 2.58
CA ILE A 82 0.36 8.17 2.96
C ILE A 82 -0.49 9.00 3.94
N PRO A 83 -1.85 9.00 3.88
CA PRO A 83 -2.65 9.81 4.79
C PRO A 83 -2.73 9.23 6.21
N ILE A 84 -2.47 7.93 6.37
CA ILE A 84 -2.60 7.22 7.66
C ILE A 84 -1.25 6.96 8.35
N LEU A 85 -0.14 7.29 7.69
CA LEU A 85 1.19 7.27 8.31
C LEU A 85 1.34 8.51 9.21
N ASP A 86 2.02 8.31 10.34
CA ASP A 86 2.22 9.36 11.33
C ASP A 86 3.01 10.52 10.75
N LYS A 87 2.67 11.74 11.19
CA LYS A 87 3.30 12.94 10.67
C LYS A 87 4.80 12.90 10.98
N ASP A 88 5.61 13.24 9.98
CA ASP A 88 7.07 13.33 10.07
C ASP A 88 7.78 12.01 10.45
N SER A 89 7.09 10.86 10.38
CA SER A 89 7.68 9.56 10.66
C SER A 89 8.60 9.08 9.53
N PRO A 90 9.64 8.26 9.83
CA PRO A 90 10.56 7.74 8.82
C PRO A 90 9.85 7.03 7.66
N GLU A 91 8.84 6.21 7.96
CA GLU A 91 8.04 5.52 6.95
C GLU A 91 7.21 6.47 6.09
N LYS A 92 6.72 7.59 6.65
CA LYS A 92 6.01 8.60 5.85
C LYS A 92 6.94 9.34 4.92
N LEU A 93 8.13 9.70 5.38
CA LEU A 93 9.15 10.35 4.55
C LEU A 93 9.60 9.41 3.41
N ALA A 94 9.78 8.12 3.68
CA ALA A 94 10.09 7.13 2.66
C ALA A 94 8.94 6.94 1.66
N CYS A 95 7.69 6.86 2.12
CA CYS A 95 6.50 6.82 1.28
C CYS A 95 6.38 8.07 0.38
N GLN A 96 6.76 9.25 0.89
CA GLN A 96 6.79 10.50 0.12
C GLN A 96 7.85 10.50 -0.98
N ARG A 97 9.01 9.88 -0.78
CA ARG A 97 10.02 9.71 -1.85
C ARG A 97 9.48 8.85 -2.99
N VAL A 98 8.84 7.72 -2.66
CA VAL A 98 8.12 6.88 -3.63
C VAL A 98 7.06 7.70 -4.38
N ALA A 99 6.29 8.53 -3.64
CA ALA A 99 5.26 9.39 -4.24
C ALA A 99 5.84 10.39 -5.25
N ALA A 100 7.01 10.97 -4.95
CA ALA A 100 7.69 11.93 -5.82
C ALA A 100 8.19 11.25 -7.11
N LYS A 101 8.90 10.12 -7.01
CA LYS A 101 9.38 9.38 -8.20
C LYS A 101 8.24 9.00 -9.13
N ILE A 102 7.16 8.43 -8.59
CA ILE A 102 6.00 8.05 -9.39
C ILE A 102 5.33 9.28 -10.02
N HIS A 103 5.28 10.41 -9.32
CA HIS A 103 4.73 11.64 -9.88
C HIS A 103 5.54 12.09 -11.10
N GLU A 104 6.86 12.12 -11.00
CA GLU A 104 7.75 12.49 -12.11
C GLU A 104 7.58 11.55 -13.30
N MET A 105 7.53 10.24 -13.07
CA MET A 105 7.36 9.23 -14.12
C MET A 105 6.03 9.36 -14.87
N LYS A 106 4.97 9.83 -14.20
CA LYS A 106 3.66 10.07 -14.83
C LYS A 106 3.58 11.35 -15.66
N GLN A 107 4.55 12.26 -15.51
CA GLN A 107 4.61 13.51 -16.26
C GLN A 107 5.51 13.42 -17.51
N ARG A 108 6.23 12.29 -17.68
CA ARG A 108 7.05 11.99 -18.86
C ARG A 108 6.18 11.45 -20.00
#